data_AF-A0A382EFI8-F1
#
_entry.id   AF-A0A382EFI8-F1
#
_cell.length_a   1.000
_cell.length_b   1.000
_cell.length_c   1.000
_cell.angle_alpha   90.00
_cell.angle_beta   90.00
_cell.angle_gamma   90.00
#
_symmetry.space_group_name_H-M   'P 1'
#
loop_
_entity.id
_entity.type
_entity.pdbx_description
1 polymer ?
#
loop_
_entity_poly.entity_id
_entity_poly.type
_entity_poly.pdbx_seq_one_letter_code
_entity_poly.pdbx_strand_id
1 'polypeptide(L)'
;EEIIFILSFLGFVAIRMFNPDLWHPYRGGEKPMELAHINALTRSLYLPPYDPWYSGGVLNYYYYGHFLVTNLIKMCGIVPTTAFNLAVPTFFAMALVGSFSLGFNIFSGAVSKSIDSISGVKSRQPITRLAIFAGLTSMGFVCLLGNLDGSAQVGAAIWYKLIEGASWTGFDYWQSSRMMPPDPPGFEVTEFPFFTFLFADLHPHLISIPFTLLLLGIMLVVVVAPINKSKRNIMSKNELLPIIIMGIVLGSIRIINAWDFPTYFLLGCLALMLRELFRHGGMGIVVVGKWVLKTSLLYIVSYLAFMPFHLNYENFYSSLQVTTNKTELNQALMIFGVFIFIIGAYFFIYSKKILPFSNIKVLSITIWRALFIILGAMIVGYLVSGPAKQFLGNTAMLAGLIIAVLGYLVISRLQRFDYKNKYHAFSLLLLLIAFTIIFGVELVRIKGDIDRMNTVFKFYLQAWVLLGIGCSYLFWLCLKGIKQNGKTNMFVFITSCFLIICGLIYPVFATHARIEDRFIQTKPTLDGKTYMSQSTYMDVKGEIDLRFDDKAINWMNNNLRGT
;
A
#
# COMPACT_ATOMS: atom_id res chain seq x y z
N GLU A 1 6.74 7.36 18.23
CA GLU A 1 5.81 7.73 17.13
C GLU A 1 5.89 9.22 16.85
N GLU A 2 5.75 10.10 17.85
CA GLU A 2 5.89 11.57 17.69
C GLU A 2 7.20 12.00 17.00
N ILE A 3 8.36 11.45 17.42
CA ILE A 3 9.65 11.73 16.79
C ILE A 3 9.63 11.32 15.30
N ILE A 4 9.03 10.17 14.97
CA ILE A 4 8.93 9.68 13.59
C ILE A 4 8.06 10.67 12.79
N PHE A 5 6.93 11.09 13.34
CA PHE A 5 6.05 12.07 12.71
C PHE A 5 6.79 13.37 12.41
N ILE A 6 7.41 13.99 13.41
CA ILE A 6 8.08 15.29 13.26
C ILE A 6 9.24 15.22 12.25
N LEU A 7 10.11 14.21 12.37
CA LEU A 7 11.26 14.08 11.48
C LEU A 7 10.83 13.80 10.03
N SER A 8 9.84 12.94 9.83
CA SER A 8 9.33 12.65 8.48
C SER A 8 8.57 13.83 7.88
N PHE A 9 7.74 14.51 8.66
CA PHE A 9 7.05 15.72 8.25
C PHE A 9 8.06 16.80 7.82
N LEU A 10 9.02 17.15 8.68
CA LEU A 10 10.02 18.18 8.36
C LEU A 10 10.92 17.78 7.20
N GLY A 11 11.32 16.50 7.12
CA GLY A 11 12.10 15.98 6.00
C GLY A 11 11.36 16.10 4.67
N PHE A 12 10.07 15.78 4.64
CA PHE A 12 9.27 15.86 3.42
C PHE A 12 8.87 17.30 3.07
N VAL A 13 8.67 18.17 4.08
CA VAL A 13 8.55 19.62 3.87
C VAL A 13 9.79 20.16 3.19
N ALA A 14 10.99 19.76 3.61
CA ALA A 14 12.23 20.17 2.95
C ALA A 14 12.25 19.74 1.47
N ILE A 15 11.86 18.49 1.15
CA ILE A 15 11.74 18.04 -0.25
C ILE A 15 10.76 18.93 -1.03
N ARG A 16 9.57 19.19 -0.48
CA ARG A 16 8.56 20.07 -1.12
C ARG A 16 9.03 21.51 -1.28
N MET A 17 9.87 22.02 -0.38
CA MET A 17 10.42 23.37 -0.50
C MET A 17 11.33 23.52 -1.72
N PHE A 18 12.02 22.45 -2.13
CA PHE A 18 12.87 22.46 -3.33
C PHE A 18 12.11 22.15 -4.62
N ASN A 19 10.94 21.52 -4.55
CA ASN A 19 10.04 21.28 -5.69
C ASN A 19 8.58 21.66 -5.34
N PRO A 20 8.25 22.95 -5.14
CA PRO A 20 6.92 23.35 -4.68
C PRO A 20 5.86 23.37 -5.79
N ASP A 21 6.30 23.35 -7.05
CA ASP A 21 5.48 23.59 -8.24
C ASP A 21 4.23 22.69 -8.26
N LEU A 22 3.05 23.32 -8.44
CA LEU A 22 1.74 22.65 -8.53
C LEU A 22 1.30 22.39 -9.97
N TRP A 23 2.22 22.51 -10.92
CA TRP A 23 2.03 22.10 -12.30
C TRP A 23 3.40 21.94 -12.99
N HIS A 24 3.44 21.12 -14.05
CA HIS A 24 4.59 20.96 -14.93
C HIS A 24 4.10 20.46 -16.30
N PRO A 25 4.70 20.87 -17.44
CA PRO A 25 4.18 20.58 -18.77
C PRO A 25 4.03 19.10 -19.10
N TYR A 26 5.04 18.30 -18.74
CA TYR A 26 5.13 16.90 -19.14
C TYR A 26 4.98 15.94 -17.97
N ARG A 27 5.20 16.43 -16.74
CA ARG A 27 5.29 15.66 -15.49
C ARG A 27 4.59 16.36 -14.33
N GLY A 28 3.50 17.09 -14.65
CA GLY A 28 2.73 17.89 -13.71
C GLY A 28 1.69 17.12 -12.93
N GLY A 29 1.30 15.95 -13.43
CA GLY A 29 0.26 15.13 -12.82
C GLY A 29 -1.09 15.84 -12.83
N GLU A 30 -1.90 15.55 -11.83
CA GLU A 30 -3.26 16.08 -11.69
C GLU A 30 -3.36 17.23 -10.68
N LYS A 31 -2.23 17.74 -10.15
CA LYS A 31 -2.18 18.82 -9.12
C LYS A 31 -3.12 20.01 -9.36
N PRO A 32 -3.28 20.55 -10.59
CA PRO A 32 -4.24 21.63 -10.83
C PRO A 32 -5.69 21.22 -10.55
N MET A 33 -6.05 19.97 -10.83
CA MET A 33 -7.37 19.41 -10.54
C MET A 33 -7.60 19.31 -9.02
N GLU A 34 -6.65 18.78 -8.25
CA GLU A 34 -6.83 18.74 -6.81
C GLU A 34 -6.81 20.12 -6.16
N LEU A 35 -6.00 21.05 -6.68
CA LEU A 35 -6.01 22.45 -6.22
C LEU A 35 -7.35 23.12 -6.49
N ALA A 36 -7.97 22.86 -7.64
CA ALA A 36 -9.31 23.36 -7.97
C ALA A 36 -10.39 22.76 -7.05
N HIS A 37 -10.31 21.48 -6.69
CA HIS A 37 -11.20 20.89 -5.68
C HIS A 37 -11.06 21.57 -4.31
N ILE A 38 -9.83 21.79 -3.84
CA ILE A 38 -9.57 22.49 -2.56
C ILE A 38 -10.10 23.93 -2.62
N ASN A 39 -9.91 24.63 -3.74
CA ASN A 39 -10.46 25.98 -3.92
C ASN A 39 -11.99 25.98 -3.92
N ALA A 40 -12.65 25.00 -4.54
CA ALA A 40 -14.10 24.88 -4.49
C ALA A 40 -14.62 24.58 -3.08
N LEU A 41 -13.99 23.65 -2.38
CA LEU A 41 -14.35 23.29 -1.00
C LEU A 41 -14.09 24.45 -0.02
N THR A 42 -13.02 25.21 -0.22
CA THR A 42 -12.72 26.37 0.64
C THR A 42 -13.78 27.47 0.49
N ARG A 43 -14.32 27.63 -0.72
CA ARG A 43 -15.31 28.66 -1.06
C ARG A 43 -16.77 28.24 -0.89
N SER A 44 -17.07 26.94 -0.84
CA SER A 44 -18.43 26.43 -0.67
C SER A 44 -18.90 26.49 0.79
N LEU A 45 -20.15 26.90 1.00
CA LEU A 45 -20.81 26.91 2.33
C LEU A 45 -21.52 25.60 2.70
N TYR A 46 -21.89 24.79 1.69
CA TYR A 46 -22.57 23.51 1.87
C TYR A 46 -21.91 22.41 1.03
N LEU A 47 -22.30 21.16 1.29
CA LEU A 47 -21.88 19.99 0.52
C LEU A 47 -23.09 19.40 -0.23
N PRO A 48 -22.90 18.84 -1.44
CA PRO A 48 -21.64 18.81 -2.21
C PRO A 48 -21.19 20.22 -2.67
N PRO A 49 -19.87 20.45 -2.85
CA PRO A 49 -19.38 21.75 -3.31
C PRO A 49 -19.73 21.97 -4.79
N TYR A 50 -19.63 23.21 -5.26
CA TYR A 50 -19.75 23.49 -6.69
C TYR A 50 -18.67 22.78 -7.50
N ASP A 51 -18.98 22.42 -8.73
CA ASP A 51 -18.01 21.82 -9.65
C ASP A 51 -17.11 22.91 -10.29
N PRO A 52 -15.77 22.84 -10.17
CA PRO A 52 -14.88 23.82 -10.80
C PRO A 52 -14.89 23.81 -12.34
N TRP A 53 -15.35 22.72 -12.97
CA TRP A 53 -15.35 22.52 -14.43
C TRP A 53 -16.75 22.52 -15.04
N TYR A 54 -17.81 22.49 -14.22
CA TYR A 54 -19.19 22.49 -14.71
C TYR A 54 -20.04 23.59 -14.04
N SER A 55 -20.23 24.69 -14.77
CA SER A 55 -21.00 25.85 -14.30
C SER A 55 -22.43 25.48 -13.92
N GLY A 56 -22.84 25.85 -12.71
CA GLY A 56 -24.16 25.51 -12.14
C GLY A 56 -24.26 24.06 -11.60
N GLY A 57 -23.21 23.26 -11.77
CA GLY A 57 -23.15 21.88 -11.30
C GLY A 57 -22.56 21.73 -9.90
N VAL A 58 -22.65 20.51 -9.38
CA VAL A 58 -22.04 20.07 -8.13
C VAL A 58 -20.98 19.00 -8.40
N LEU A 59 -19.93 18.98 -7.58
CA LEU A 59 -18.80 18.07 -7.78
C LEU A 59 -19.19 16.61 -7.51
N ASN A 60 -19.23 15.78 -8.56
CA ASN A 60 -19.46 14.34 -8.45
C ASN A 60 -18.14 13.55 -8.40
N TYR A 61 -17.40 13.69 -7.29
CA TYR A 61 -16.10 13.04 -7.08
C TYR A 61 -15.93 12.59 -5.61
N TYR A 62 -15.00 11.68 -5.33
CA TYR A 62 -14.65 11.25 -3.97
C TYR A 62 -13.81 12.31 -3.23
N TYR A 63 -14.39 13.49 -3.02
CA TYR A 63 -13.72 14.70 -2.52
C TYR A 63 -13.48 14.72 -1.00
N TYR A 64 -13.84 13.67 -0.25
CA TYR A 64 -13.79 13.71 1.22
C TYR A 64 -12.37 13.91 1.75
N GLY A 65 -11.36 13.35 1.06
CA GLY A 65 -9.96 13.59 1.37
C GLY A 65 -9.58 15.08 1.27
N HIS A 66 -9.98 15.73 0.18
CA HIS A 66 -9.78 17.17 -0.02
C HIS A 66 -10.59 18.01 0.97
N PHE A 67 -11.77 17.54 1.39
CA PHE A 67 -12.58 18.18 2.41
C PHE A 67 -11.85 18.19 3.78
N LEU A 68 -11.23 17.07 4.18
CA LEU A 68 -10.43 17.03 5.41
C LEU A 68 -9.26 18.00 5.37
N VAL A 69 -8.54 18.07 4.24
CA VAL A 69 -7.45 19.03 4.03
C VAL A 69 -7.98 20.47 4.11
N THR A 70 -9.10 20.74 3.45
CA THR A 70 -9.75 22.06 3.43
C THR A 70 -10.14 22.55 4.82
N ASN A 71 -10.63 21.66 5.69
CA ASN A 71 -10.94 22.04 7.07
C ASN A 71 -9.69 22.51 7.82
N LEU A 72 -8.55 21.82 7.65
CA LEU A 72 -7.27 22.26 8.23
C LEU A 72 -6.81 23.59 7.64
N ILE A 73 -6.99 23.80 6.33
CA ILE A 73 -6.70 25.07 5.66
C ILE A 73 -7.49 26.21 6.30
N LYS A 74 -8.81 26.04 6.46
CA LYS A 74 -9.69 27.05 7.09
C LYS A 74 -9.29 27.32 8.54
N MET A 75 -8.95 26.28 9.31
CA MET A 75 -8.52 26.43 10.70
C MET A 75 -7.19 27.16 10.85
N CYS A 76 -6.22 26.90 9.96
CA CYS A 76 -4.90 27.51 10.02
C CYS A 76 -4.81 28.88 9.33
N GLY A 77 -5.79 29.25 8.49
CA GLY A 77 -5.78 30.51 7.73
C GLY A 77 -4.66 30.58 6.67
N ILE A 78 -4.26 29.43 6.13
CA ILE A 78 -3.17 29.33 5.13
C ILE A 78 -3.78 29.36 3.72
N VAL A 79 -3.08 29.97 2.76
CA VAL A 79 -3.52 29.95 1.36
C VAL A 79 -3.41 28.53 0.75
N PRO A 80 -4.35 28.10 -0.11
CA PRO A 80 -4.36 26.75 -0.68
C PRO A 80 -3.06 26.33 -1.37
N THR A 81 -2.38 27.23 -2.09
CA THR A 81 -1.12 26.92 -2.80
C THR A 81 0.03 26.55 -1.87
N THR A 82 0.06 27.12 -0.67
CA THR A 82 1.04 26.77 0.38
C THR A 82 0.58 25.55 1.17
N ALA A 83 -0.70 25.49 1.52
CA ALA A 83 -1.22 24.40 2.33
C ALA A 83 -1.18 23.05 1.61
N PHE A 84 -1.33 23.02 0.29
CA PHE A 84 -1.14 21.80 -0.52
C PHE A 84 0.23 21.17 -0.27
N ASN A 85 1.29 22.00 -0.26
CA ASN A 85 2.67 21.57 -0.02
C ASN A 85 2.95 21.19 1.44
N LEU A 86 2.06 21.52 2.37
CA LEU A 86 2.09 21.05 3.77
C LEU A 86 1.24 19.80 3.99
N ALA A 87 0.17 19.62 3.21
CA ALA A 87 -0.73 18.48 3.30
C ALA A 87 -0.03 17.17 2.89
N VAL A 88 0.73 17.17 1.79
CA VAL A 88 1.47 15.98 1.32
C VAL A 88 2.43 15.44 2.41
N PRO A 89 3.34 16.24 3.00
CA PRO A 89 4.17 15.82 4.13
C PRO A 89 3.38 15.29 5.34
N THR A 90 2.21 15.88 5.61
CA THR A 90 1.35 15.49 6.73
C THR A 90 0.81 14.06 6.53
N PHE A 91 0.33 13.72 5.34
CA PHE A 91 -0.11 12.35 5.03
C PHE A 91 1.05 11.35 4.99
N PHE A 92 2.22 11.75 4.49
CA PHE A 92 3.42 10.91 4.52
C PHE A 92 3.84 10.56 5.94
N ALA A 93 3.88 11.54 6.84
CA ALA A 93 4.21 11.35 8.24
C ALA A 93 3.21 10.44 8.96
N MET A 94 1.90 10.61 8.70
CA MET A 94 0.87 9.70 9.20
C MET A 94 1.05 8.27 8.69
N ALA A 95 1.38 8.10 7.41
CA ALA A 95 1.60 6.77 6.82
C ALA A 95 2.82 6.06 7.45
N LEU A 96 3.91 6.79 7.70
CA LEU A 96 5.09 6.23 8.39
C LEU A 96 4.76 5.80 9.82
N VAL A 97 4.03 6.63 10.57
CA VAL A 97 3.63 6.30 11.95
C VAL A 97 2.69 5.09 11.98
N GLY A 98 1.67 5.06 11.11
CA GLY A 98 0.74 3.93 11.01
C GLY A 98 1.46 2.62 10.67
N SER A 99 2.37 2.67 9.70
CA SER A 99 3.20 1.51 9.32
C SER A 99 4.11 1.06 10.47
N PHE A 100 4.79 2.00 11.15
CA PHE A 100 5.64 1.71 12.30
C PHE A 100 4.83 1.01 13.41
N SER A 101 3.66 1.56 13.75
CA SER A 101 2.82 1.05 14.83
C SER A 101 2.34 -0.36 14.54
N LEU A 102 1.92 -0.64 13.30
CA LEU A 102 1.54 -1.99 12.87
C LEU A 102 2.71 -2.99 12.97
N GLY A 103 3.87 -2.66 12.38
CA GLY A 103 5.04 -3.53 12.43
C GLY A 103 5.51 -3.82 13.86
N PHE A 104 5.55 -2.79 14.70
CA PHE A 104 5.90 -2.90 16.12
C PHE A 104 4.93 -3.84 16.85
N ASN A 105 3.61 -3.62 16.72
CA ASN A 105 2.59 -4.38 17.44
C ASN A 105 2.46 -5.82 16.95
N ILE A 106 2.56 -6.06 15.64
CA ILE A 106 2.55 -7.42 15.06
C ILE A 106 3.74 -8.22 15.60
N PHE A 107 4.95 -7.64 15.53
CA PHE A 107 6.14 -8.32 15.99
C PHE A 107 6.15 -8.54 17.50
N SER A 108 5.87 -7.48 18.28
CA SER A 108 5.79 -7.55 19.74
C SER A 108 4.76 -8.59 20.20
N GLY A 109 3.57 -8.59 19.61
CA GLY A 109 2.51 -9.52 19.95
C GLY A 109 2.82 -10.99 19.63
N ALA A 110 3.45 -11.24 18.48
CA ALA A 110 3.82 -12.60 18.07
C ALA A 110 5.00 -13.17 18.87
N VAL A 111 5.87 -12.32 19.41
CA VAL A 111 7.16 -12.71 20.01
C VAL A 111 7.16 -12.59 21.53
N SER A 112 6.52 -11.57 22.10
CA SER A 112 6.77 -11.11 23.47
C SER A 112 6.08 -11.95 24.56
N LYS A 113 5.00 -12.70 24.27
CA LYS A 113 4.27 -13.46 25.31
C LYS A 113 4.71 -14.92 25.42
N SER A 114 6.02 -15.16 25.51
CA SER A 114 6.56 -16.48 25.87
C SER A 114 7.08 -16.59 27.31
N ILE A 115 7.02 -15.51 28.10
CA ILE A 115 7.75 -15.41 29.39
C ILE A 115 6.80 -14.98 30.53
N ASP A 116 5.54 -15.42 30.54
CA ASP A 116 4.66 -15.27 31.72
C ASP A 116 4.02 -16.62 32.12
N SER A 117 4.81 -17.70 32.10
CA SER A 117 4.41 -18.97 32.73
C SER A 117 5.43 -19.53 33.72
N ILE A 118 6.47 -18.78 34.08
CA ILE A 118 7.35 -19.14 35.19
C ILE A 118 7.65 -17.88 36.00
N SER A 119 7.16 -17.89 37.22
CA SER A 119 7.44 -16.98 38.33
C SER A 119 8.82 -16.33 38.29
N GLY A 120 8.87 -15.00 38.37
CA GLY A 120 9.87 -14.31 39.19
C GLY A 120 11.08 -13.66 38.49
N VAL A 121 11.23 -13.67 37.17
CA VAL A 121 12.36 -12.98 36.51
C VAL A 121 11.87 -11.91 35.53
N LYS A 122 12.03 -10.64 35.92
CA LYS A 122 11.80 -9.46 35.07
C LYS A 122 12.83 -9.40 33.94
N SER A 123 12.62 -10.14 32.84
CA SER A 123 13.34 -9.88 31.59
C SER A 123 12.55 -8.91 30.72
N ARG A 124 12.69 -7.60 30.99
CA ARG A 124 11.92 -6.54 30.32
C ARG A 124 12.63 -5.84 29.14
N GLN A 125 13.88 -6.15 28.80
CA GLN A 125 14.69 -5.22 27.97
C GLN A 125 15.17 -5.62 26.56
N PRO A 126 15.21 -6.90 26.09
CA PRO A 126 15.64 -7.17 24.70
C PRO A 126 14.51 -7.12 23.66
N ILE A 127 13.25 -7.33 24.06
CA ILE A 127 12.12 -7.47 23.12
C ILE A 127 11.64 -6.10 22.59
N THR A 128 11.77 -5.04 23.39
CA THR A 128 11.38 -3.68 22.98
C THR A 128 12.27 -3.14 21.86
N ARG A 129 13.59 -3.35 21.91
CA ARG A 129 14.50 -2.90 20.85
C ARG A 129 14.23 -3.58 19.51
N LEU A 130 14.05 -4.90 19.53
CA LEU A 130 13.78 -5.66 18.30
C LEU A 130 12.40 -5.32 17.71
N ALA A 131 11.41 -5.04 18.56
CA ALA A 131 10.10 -4.54 18.11
C ALA A 131 10.20 -3.13 17.50
N ILE A 132 11.03 -2.23 18.04
CA ILE A 132 11.30 -0.93 17.44
C ILE A 132 11.89 -1.11 16.04
N PHE A 133 12.91 -1.96 15.89
CA PHE A 133 13.47 -2.24 14.56
C PHE A 133 12.45 -2.89 13.62
N ALA A 134 11.55 -3.73 14.11
CA ALA A 134 10.44 -4.26 13.32
C ALA A 134 9.48 -3.16 12.83
N GLY A 135 9.14 -2.20 13.69
CA GLY A 135 8.40 -1.01 13.29
C GLY A 135 9.14 -0.19 12.22
N LEU A 136 10.45 0.06 12.42
CA LEU A 136 11.28 0.81 11.47
C LEU A 136 11.39 0.10 10.11
N THR A 137 11.51 -1.22 10.08
CA THR A 137 11.48 -1.97 8.82
C THR A 137 10.11 -1.93 8.15
N SER A 138 9.02 -1.92 8.93
CA SER A 138 7.67 -1.87 8.38
C SER A 138 7.39 -0.53 7.70
N MET A 139 7.73 0.58 8.36
CA MET A 139 7.63 1.90 7.74
C MET A 139 8.56 2.03 6.51
N GLY A 140 9.75 1.42 6.55
CA GLY A 140 10.65 1.34 5.41
C GLY A 140 10.03 0.58 4.23
N PHE A 141 9.48 -0.61 4.46
CA PHE A 141 8.90 -1.44 3.41
C PHE A 141 7.65 -0.83 2.78
N VAL A 142 6.80 -0.18 3.58
CA VAL A 142 5.57 0.44 3.08
C VAL A 142 5.87 1.76 2.38
N CYS A 143 6.60 2.67 3.02
CA CYS A 143 6.65 4.07 2.59
C CYS A 143 7.95 4.46 1.88
N LEU A 144 9.06 3.73 2.07
CA LEU A 144 10.36 4.11 1.53
C LEU A 144 10.86 3.15 0.46
N LEU A 145 10.54 1.86 0.53
CA LEU A 145 11.04 0.89 -0.43
C LEU A 145 10.48 1.20 -1.82
N GLY A 146 11.36 1.29 -2.82
CA GLY A 146 10.99 1.28 -4.23
C GLY A 146 11.11 -0.11 -4.84
N ASN A 147 10.68 -0.24 -6.09
CA ASN A 147 10.86 -1.47 -6.85
C ASN A 147 12.33 -1.64 -7.29
N LEU A 148 12.63 -2.76 -7.96
CA LEU A 148 14.00 -3.11 -8.34
C LEU A 148 14.52 -2.34 -9.57
N ASP A 149 13.67 -1.56 -10.25
CA ASP A 149 14.05 -0.79 -11.44
C ASP A 149 15.13 0.24 -11.16
N GLY A 150 15.04 0.96 -10.04
CA GLY A 150 16.09 1.92 -9.67
C GLY A 150 17.48 1.28 -9.56
N SER A 151 17.56 0.04 -9.07
CA SER A 151 18.82 -0.72 -9.04
C SER A 151 19.27 -1.19 -10.43
N ALA A 152 18.32 -1.54 -11.31
CA ALA A 152 18.62 -1.91 -12.69
C ALA A 152 19.14 -0.71 -13.50
N GLN A 153 18.57 0.49 -13.33
CA GLN A 153 19.06 1.71 -13.98
C GLN A 153 20.51 2.02 -13.58
N VAL A 154 20.81 1.99 -12.28
CA VAL A 154 22.18 2.22 -11.78
C VAL A 154 23.14 1.14 -12.28
N GLY A 155 22.72 -0.13 -12.26
CA GLY A 155 23.51 -1.25 -12.78
C GLY A 155 23.81 -1.12 -14.28
N ALA A 156 22.80 -0.76 -15.07
CA ALA A 156 22.94 -0.53 -16.51
C ALA A 156 23.92 0.60 -16.81
N ALA A 157 23.89 1.69 -16.04
CA ALA A 157 24.84 2.78 -16.24
C ALA A 157 26.27 2.48 -15.84
N ILE A 158 26.47 1.72 -14.77
CA ILE A 158 27.80 1.22 -14.43
C ILE A 158 28.32 0.37 -15.58
N TRP A 159 27.47 -0.50 -16.15
CA TRP A 159 27.81 -1.33 -17.30
C TRP A 159 28.19 -0.50 -18.53
N TYR A 160 27.33 0.41 -18.97
CA TYR A 160 27.59 1.26 -20.14
C TYR A 160 28.82 2.15 -19.97
N LYS A 161 29.08 2.67 -18.76
CA LYS A 161 30.29 3.43 -18.47
C LYS A 161 31.55 2.57 -18.57
N LEU A 162 31.52 1.34 -18.06
CA LEU A 162 32.69 0.45 -18.05
C LEU A 162 32.99 -0.18 -19.41
N ILE A 163 31.95 -0.52 -20.18
CA ILE A 163 32.09 -1.25 -21.44
C ILE A 163 32.11 -0.32 -22.66
N GLU A 164 31.21 0.67 -22.69
CA GLU A 164 31.01 1.54 -23.85
C GLU A 164 31.66 2.93 -23.65
N GLY A 165 32.16 3.22 -22.45
CA GLY A 165 32.70 4.54 -22.11
C GLY A 165 31.64 5.64 -22.05
N ALA A 166 30.35 5.28 -22.02
CA ALA A 166 29.24 6.22 -22.03
C ALA A 166 29.14 7.02 -20.71
N SER A 167 28.68 8.27 -20.81
CA SER A 167 28.38 9.10 -19.65
C SER A 167 26.99 8.77 -19.08
N TRP A 168 26.83 8.96 -17.77
CA TRP A 168 25.53 8.84 -17.10
C TRP A 168 24.62 9.99 -17.53
N THR A 169 23.44 9.66 -18.06
CA THR A 169 22.46 10.62 -18.60
C THR A 169 21.43 11.09 -17.57
N GLY A 170 21.46 10.54 -16.35
CA GLY A 170 20.52 10.85 -15.28
C GLY A 170 19.68 9.65 -14.85
N PHE A 171 18.93 9.82 -13.76
CA PHE A 171 18.02 8.79 -13.24
C PHE A 171 16.59 9.06 -13.69
N ASP A 172 15.94 8.10 -14.35
CA ASP A 172 14.54 8.24 -14.74
C ASP A 172 13.63 7.75 -13.61
N TYR A 173 13.22 8.69 -12.76
CA TYR A 173 12.32 8.38 -11.65
C TYR A 173 10.90 7.99 -12.12
N TRP A 174 10.50 8.39 -13.34
CA TRP A 174 9.17 8.13 -13.90
C TRP A 174 9.07 6.70 -14.41
N GLN A 175 10.11 6.19 -15.07
CA GLN A 175 10.20 4.82 -15.57
C GLN A 175 9.85 3.78 -14.51
N SER A 176 10.34 3.93 -13.28
CA SER A 176 10.07 2.97 -12.21
C SER A 176 8.59 2.89 -11.81
N SER A 177 7.75 3.86 -12.21
CA SER A 177 6.29 3.82 -12.02
C SER A 177 5.52 3.36 -13.27
N ARG A 178 6.22 2.96 -14.33
CA ARG A 178 5.71 2.54 -15.64
C ARG A 178 6.41 1.26 -16.07
N MET A 179 6.38 0.25 -15.20
CA MET A 179 7.11 -1.02 -15.40
C MET A 179 6.51 -1.91 -16.49
N MET A 180 5.34 -1.56 -17.01
CA MET A 180 4.73 -2.19 -18.16
C MET A 180 4.89 -1.18 -19.31
N PRO A 181 5.71 -1.48 -20.33
CA PRO A 181 5.94 -0.55 -21.42
C PRO A 181 4.75 -0.57 -22.40
N PRO A 182 4.52 0.56 -23.10
CA PRO A 182 3.44 0.73 -24.04
C PRO A 182 3.74 0.03 -25.38
N ASP A 183 3.76 -1.30 -25.42
CA ASP A 183 3.82 -2.03 -26.70
C ASP A 183 3.26 -3.45 -26.60
N PRO A 184 2.20 -3.76 -27.37
CA PRO A 184 0.84 -3.49 -26.99
C PRO A 184 0.34 -4.55 -26.00
N PRO A 185 -0.50 -4.18 -25.00
CA PRO A 185 -1.08 -2.86 -24.66
C PRO A 185 -0.81 -2.41 -23.21
N GLY A 186 0.36 -2.74 -22.65
CA GLY A 186 0.65 -2.57 -21.22
C GLY A 186 0.90 -1.14 -20.72
N PHE A 187 -0.01 -0.17 -20.94
CA PHE A 187 0.12 1.22 -20.47
C PHE A 187 -0.11 1.40 -18.95
N GLU A 188 0.06 0.35 -18.14
CA GLU A 188 -0.35 0.38 -16.75
C GLU A 188 0.57 1.20 -15.85
N VAL A 189 -0.07 1.93 -14.93
CA VAL A 189 0.62 2.67 -13.87
C VAL A 189 0.96 1.71 -12.73
N THR A 190 2.24 1.66 -12.35
CA THR A 190 2.78 0.75 -11.33
C THR A 190 3.46 1.52 -10.19
N GLU A 191 2.77 2.56 -9.70
CA GLU A 191 3.27 3.34 -8.57
C GLU A 191 3.36 2.51 -7.28
N PHE A 192 4.26 2.96 -6.41
CA PHE A 192 4.41 2.49 -5.04
C PHE A 192 4.45 3.72 -4.12
N PRO A 193 4.20 3.57 -2.81
CA PRO A 193 3.92 4.72 -1.94
C PRO A 193 4.97 5.83 -1.98
N PHE A 194 6.27 5.49 -2.00
CA PHE A 194 7.31 6.52 -2.10
C PHE A 194 7.21 7.36 -3.38
N PHE A 195 6.95 6.73 -4.53
CA PHE A 195 6.70 7.45 -5.79
C PHE A 195 5.51 8.39 -5.62
N THR A 196 4.37 7.88 -5.15
CA THR A 196 3.13 8.66 -5.00
C THR A 196 3.36 9.90 -4.11
N PHE A 197 4.04 9.75 -2.97
CA PHE A 197 4.36 10.89 -2.11
C PHE A 197 5.37 11.85 -2.74
N LEU A 198 6.40 11.33 -3.41
CA LEU A 198 7.45 12.16 -4.04
C LEU A 198 6.90 12.95 -5.23
N PHE A 199 6.04 12.33 -6.04
CA PHE A 199 5.37 12.99 -7.15
C PHE A 199 4.45 14.10 -6.66
N ALA A 200 3.84 13.88 -5.50
CA ALA A 200 3.12 14.85 -4.68
C ALA A 200 1.81 15.36 -5.31
N ASP A 201 1.11 14.51 -6.04
CA ASP A 201 -0.29 14.75 -6.37
C ASP A 201 -1.11 14.49 -5.09
N LEU A 202 -1.88 15.47 -4.62
CA LEU A 202 -2.74 15.30 -3.44
C LEU A 202 -4.01 14.52 -3.81
N HIS A 203 -3.78 13.44 -4.55
CA HIS A 203 -4.80 12.62 -5.15
C HIS A 203 -5.37 11.68 -4.08
N PRO A 204 -6.64 11.30 -4.19
CA PRO A 204 -7.32 10.36 -3.30
C PRO A 204 -6.60 9.10 -2.86
N HIS A 205 -5.86 8.45 -3.77
CA HIS A 205 -5.13 7.23 -3.44
C HIS A 205 -3.96 7.53 -2.46
N LEU A 206 -3.31 8.69 -2.56
CA LEU A 206 -2.31 9.17 -1.61
C LEU A 206 -2.94 9.42 -0.23
N ILE A 207 -4.04 10.19 -0.22
CA ILE A 207 -4.75 10.56 1.02
C ILE A 207 -5.25 9.31 1.76
N SER A 208 -5.66 8.27 1.03
CA SER A 208 -6.20 7.04 1.59
C SER A 208 -5.16 6.19 2.34
N ILE A 209 -3.86 6.26 2.00
CA ILE A 209 -2.80 5.42 2.59
C ILE A 209 -2.83 5.43 4.14
N PRO A 210 -2.78 6.58 4.84
CA PRO A 210 -2.85 6.58 6.30
C PRO A 210 -4.17 6.06 6.88
N PHE A 211 -5.30 6.23 6.17
CA PHE A 211 -6.60 5.70 6.63
C PHE A 211 -6.67 4.18 6.50
N THR A 212 -6.10 3.62 5.43
CA THR A 212 -6.00 2.17 5.27
C THR A 212 -5.11 1.56 6.35
N LEU A 213 -3.98 2.19 6.69
CA LEU A 213 -3.11 1.77 7.79
C LEU A 213 -3.83 1.84 9.15
N LEU A 214 -4.58 2.91 9.41
CA LEU A 214 -5.43 3.00 10.61
C LEU A 214 -6.44 1.85 10.66
N LEU A 215 -7.12 1.57 9.55
CA LEU A 215 -8.09 0.48 9.46
C LEU A 215 -7.43 -0.88 9.73
N LEU A 216 -6.26 -1.15 9.17
CA LEU A 216 -5.48 -2.35 9.46
C LEU A 216 -5.12 -2.46 10.94
N GLY A 217 -4.79 -1.34 11.60
CA GLY A 217 -4.56 -1.28 13.04
C GLY A 217 -5.79 -1.68 13.85
N ILE A 218 -6.97 -1.17 13.47
CA ILE A 218 -8.24 -1.53 14.11
C ILE A 218 -8.56 -3.01 13.87
N MET A 219 -8.37 -3.52 12.66
CA MET A 219 -8.54 -4.94 12.34
C MET A 219 -7.62 -5.83 13.19
N LEU A 220 -6.35 -5.44 13.37
CA LEU A 220 -5.42 -6.14 14.24
C LEU A 220 -5.94 -6.16 15.68
N VAL A 221 -6.40 -5.02 16.22
CA VAL A 221 -6.99 -4.92 17.56
C VAL A 221 -8.17 -5.88 17.72
N VAL A 222 -9.08 -5.93 16.74
CA VAL A 222 -10.23 -6.84 16.74
C VAL A 222 -9.78 -8.31 16.78
N VAL A 223 -8.83 -8.70 15.94
CA VAL A 223 -8.33 -10.08 15.86
C VAL A 223 -7.65 -10.50 17.17
N VAL A 224 -6.78 -9.66 17.71
CA VAL A 224 -5.90 -10.00 18.84
C VAL A 224 -6.55 -9.80 20.21
N ALA A 225 -7.69 -9.12 20.25
CA ALA A 225 -8.43 -8.85 21.48
C ALA A 225 -8.54 -10.09 22.40
N PRO A 226 -8.51 -9.92 23.73
CA PRO A 226 -8.73 -11.02 24.65
C PRO A 226 -10.07 -11.72 24.38
N ILE A 227 -10.08 -13.05 24.55
CA ILE A 227 -11.29 -13.87 24.39
C ILE A 227 -11.74 -14.26 25.79
N ASN A 228 -12.88 -13.74 26.24
CA ASN A 228 -13.48 -14.17 27.49
C ASN A 228 -14.42 -15.35 27.24
N LYS A 229 -13.95 -16.58 27.53
CA LYS A 229 -14.71 -17.82 27.28
C LYS A 229 -15.96 -17.96 28.16
N SER A 230 -16.07 -17.20 29.25
CA SER A 230 -17.16 -17.30 30.24
C SER A 230 -18.50 -16.69 29.76
N LYS A 231 -18.49 -15.75 28.81
CA LYS A 231 -19.72 -15.07 28.33
C LYS A 231 -20.08 -15.52 26.92
N ARG A 232 -21.18 -16.26 26.78
CA ARG A 232 -21.77 -16.69 25.48
C ARG A 232 -22.43 -15.56 24.68
N ASN A 233 -22.29 -14.30 25.08
CA ASN A 233 -22.93 -13.17 24.41
C ASN A 233 -22.63 -13.15 22.90
N ILE A 234 -23.62 -12.71 22.14
CA ILE A 234 -23.53 -12.53 20.69
C ILE A 234 -22.43 -11.51 20.38
N MET A 235 -22.42 -10.39 21.10
CA MET A 235 -21.46 -9.31 20.97
C MET A 235 -21.25 -8.61 22.33
N SER A 236 -20.01 -8.35 22.71
CA SER A 236 -19.70 -7.55 23.91
C SER A 236 -19.57 -6.06 23.55
N LYS A 237 -19.78 -5.14 24.50
CA LYS A 237 -19.54 -3.70 24.28
C LYS A 237 -18.12 -3.43 23.76
N ASN A 238 -17.13 -4.18 24.26
CA ASN A 238 -15.73 -4.10 23.85
C ASN A 238 -15.47 -4.67 22.44
N GLU A 239 -16.40 -5.44 21.86
CA GLU A 239 -16.34 -5.88 20.46
C GLU A 239 -17.14 -4.93 19.54
N LEU A 240 -18.26 -4.39 20.02
CA LEU A 240 -19.11 -3.48 19.27
C LEU A 240 -18.39 -2.18 18.92
N LEU A 241 -17.71 -1.55 19.89
CA LEU A 241 -17.04 -0.26 19.67
C LEU A 241 -15.96 -0.34 18.57
N PRO A 242 -15.01 -1.30 18.58
CA PRO A 242 -14.09 -1.48 17.47
C PRO A 242 -14.76 -1.72 16.12
N ILE A 243 -15.88 -2.47 16.06
CA ILE A 243 -16.60 -2.72 14.80
C ILE A 243 -17.25 -1.44 14.28
N ILE A 244 -17.83 -0.61 15.16
CA ILE A 244 -18.40 0.70 14.76
C ILE A 244 -17.29 1.60 14.23
N ILE A 245 -16.18 1.74 14.96
CA ILE A 245 -15.05 2.58 14.53
C ILE A 245 -14.48 2.05 13.20
N MET A 246 -14.31 0.73 13.09
CA MET A 246 -13.90 0.08 11.85
C MET A 246 -14.86 0.37 10.69
N GLY A 247 -16.17 0.38 10.93
CA GLY A 247 -17.19 0.75 9.96
C GLY A 247 -17.07 2.20 9.51
N ILE A 248 -16.92 3.15 10.44
CA ILE A 248 -16.74 4.58 10.11
C ILE A 248 -15.46 4.79 9.30
N VAL A 249 -14.34 4.20 9.71
CA VAL A 249 -13.08 4.33 8.96
C VAL A 249 -13.20 3.69 7.58
N LEU A 250 -13.81 2.51 7.46
CA LEU A 250 -14.06 1.86 6.16
C LEU A 250 -14.97 2.70 5.26
N GLY A 251 -16.03 3.31 5.82
CA GLY A 251 -16.91 4.22 5.11
C GLY A 251 -16.17 5.46 4.60
N SER A 252 -15.26 6.01 5.42
CA SER A 252 -14.43 7.15 5.03
C SER A 252 -13.51 6.78 3.87
N ILE A 253 -12.89 5.59 3.88
CA ILE A 253 -12.04 5.10 2.78
C ILE A 253 -12.84 5.05 1.48
N ARG A 254 -14.10 4.59 1.49
CA ARG A 254 -14.94 4.54 0.28
C ARG A 254 -15.13 5.90 -0.37
N ILE A 255 -15.28 6.96 0.43
CA ILE A 255 -15.54 8.33 -0.05
C ILE A 255 -14.27 9.18 -0.17
N ILE A 256 -13.13 8.68 0.33
CA ILE A 256 -11.78 9.20 0.04
C ILE A 256 -11.30 8.61 -1.27
N ASN A 257 -11.33 7.29 -1.43
CA ASN A 257 -10.90 6.56 -2.63
C ASN A 257 -11.73 5.28 -2.79
N ALA A 258 -12.73 5.31 -3.67
CA ALA A 258 -13.69 4.21 -3.83
C ALA A 258 -13.05 2.87 -4.22
N TRP A 259 -11.89 2.89 -4.88
CA TRP A 259 -11.13 1.71 -5.31
C TRP A 259 -10.62 0.86 -4.15
N ASP A 260 -10.45 1.46 -2.97
CA ASP A 260 -9.96 0.77 -1.77
C ASP A 260 -11.06 -0.04 -1.06
N PHE A 261 -12.33 0.37 -1.21
CA PHE A 261 -13.43 -0.21 -0.46
C PHE A 261 -13.57 -1.74 -0.62
N PRO A 262 -13.54 -2.33 -1.84
CA PRO A 262 -13.70 -3.78 -2.00
C PRO A 262 -12.64 -4.58 -1.23
N THR A 263 -11.37 -4.16 -1.32
CA THR A 263 -10.24 -4.82 -0.66
C THR A 263 -10.36 -4.77 0.85
N TYR A 264 -10.58 -3.58 1.40
CA TYR A 264 -10.59 -3.42 2.86
C TYR A 264 -11.90 -3.90 3.50
N PHE A 265 -13.01 -3.91 2.76
CA PHE A 265 -14.23 -4.57 3.22
C PHE A 265 -14.03 -6.09 3.28
N LEU A 266 -13.47 -6.71 2.24
CA LEU A 266 -13.15 -8.15 2.23
C LEU A 266 -12.19 -8.51 3.36
N LEU A 267 -11.10 -7.75 3.51
CA LEU A 267 -10.13 -7.98 4.57
C LEU A 267 -10.76 -7.80 5.96
N GLY A 268 -11.67 -6.83 6.12
CA GLY A 268 -12.43 -6.63 7.35
C GLY A 268 -13.34 -7.79 7.68
N CYS A 269 -14.06 -8.33 6.68
CA CYS A 269 -14.85 -9.54 6.81
C CYS A 269 -13.99 -10.73 7.24
N LEU A 270 -12.81 -10.91 6.65
CA LEU A 270 -11.90 -12.00 7.00
C LEU A 270 -11.24 -11.81 8.37
N ALA A 271 -10.96 -10.58 8.78
CA ALA A 271 -10.48 -10.28 10.13
C ALA A 271 -11.54 -10.63 11.20
N LEU A 272 -12.82 -10.33 10.93
CA LEU A 272 -13.94 -10.74 11.78
C LEU A 272 -14.11 -12.26 11.80
N MET A 273 -13.95 -12.94 10.66
CA MET A 273 -13.95 -14.41 10.60
C MET A 273 -12.80 -14.98 11.45
N LEU A 274 -11.59 -14.46 11.27
CA LEU A 274 -10.41 -14.87 12.02
C LEU A 274 -10.61 -14.72 13.53
N ARG A 275 -11.21 -13.60 13.95
CA ARG A 275 -11.63 -13.36 15.34
C ARG A 275 -12.58 -14.45 15.85
N GLU A 276 -13.60 -14.80 15.09
CA GLU A 276 -14.57 -15.82 15.51
C GLU A 276 -13.98 -17.24 15.54
N LEU A 277 -13.15 -17.60 14.57
CA LEU A 277 -12.46 -18.89 14.54
C LEU A 277 -11.55 -19.05 15.78
N PHE A 278 -10.77 -18.03 16.13
CA PHE A 278 -9.95 -18.06 17.35
C PHE A 278 -10.78 -18.11 18.64
N ARG A 279 -11.97 -17.50 18.65
CA ARG A 279 -12.86 -17.50 19.80
C ARG A 279 -13.47 -18.86 20.08
N HIS A 280 -13.91 -19.56 19.04
CA HIS A 280 -14.69 -20.78 19.16
C HIS A 280 -13.90 -22.07 18.91
N GLY A 281 -12.67 -21.98 18.44
CA GLY A 281 -11.83 -23.16 18.26
C GLY A 281 -12.14 -23.96 16.99
N GLY A 282 -12.83 -23.36 16.01
CA GLY A 282 -13.21 -24.03 14.76
C GLY A 282 -14.32 -23.33 14.00
N MET A 283 -14.70 -23.90 12.87
CA MET A 283 -15.82 -23.45 12.05
C MET A 283 -17.09 -24.20 12.44
N GLY A 284 -18.23 -23.49 12.50
CA GLY A 284 -19.53 -24.07 12.80
C GLY A 284 -20.65 -23.06 12.54
N ILE A 285 -21.91 -23.51 12.54
CA ILE A 285 -23.06 -22.66 12.17
C ILE A 285 -23.18 -21.40 13.04
N VAL A 286 -22.88 -21.51 14.33
CA VAL A 286 -22.89 -20.37 15.26
C VAL A 286 -21.79 -19.36 14.94
N VAL A 287 -20.61 -19.84 14.53
CA VAL A 287 -19.47 -19.00 14.12
C VAL A 287 -19.83 -18.22 12.86
N VAL A 288 -20.41 -18.91 11.87
CA VAL A 288 -20.87 -18.29 10.63
C VAL A 288 -21.97 -17.27 10.90
N GLY A 289 -22.98 -17.60 11.72
CA GLY A 289 -24.05 -16.67 12.07
C GLY A 289 -23.56 -15.41 12.78
N LYS A 290 -22.62 -15.54 13.73
CA LYS A 290 -22.01 -14.38 14.40
C LYS A 290 -21.11 -13.57 13.48
N TRP A 291 -20.41 -14.23 12.56
CA TRP A 291 -19.61 -13.56 11.54
C TRP A 291 -20.50 -12.73 10.60
N VAL A 292 -21.57 -13.32 10.03
CA VAL A 292 -22.54 -12.64 9.16
C VAL A 292 -23.13 -11.42 9.86
N LEU A 293 -23.57 -11.56 11.13
CA LEU A 293 -24.10 -10.42 11.88
C LEU A 293 -23.08 -9.26 12.00
N LYS A 294 -21.82 -9.58 12.30
CA LYS A 294 -20.77 -8.58 12.48
C LYS A 294 -20.34 -7.94 11.17
N THR A 295 -20.31 -8.68 10.07
CA THR A 295 -20.00 -8.14 8.74
C THR A 295 -21.15 -7.30 8.20
N SER A 296 -22.40 -7.69 8.43
CA SER A 296 -23.58 -6.85 8.14
C SER A 296 -23.52 -5.55 8.93
N LEU A 297 -23.22 -5.60 10.23
CA LEU A 297 -23.05 -4.39 11.04
C LEU A 297 -21.92 -3.48 10.50
N LEU A 298 -20.78 -4.06 10.15
CA LEU A 298 -19.66 -3.32 9.53
C LEU A 298 -20.09 -2.60 8.25
N TYR A 299 -20.83 -3.28 7.38
CA TYR A 299 -21.34 -2.71 6.13
C TYR A 299 -22.36 -1.59 6.40
N ILE A 300 -23.34 -1.84 7.27
CA ILE A 300 -24.39 -0.87 7.61
C ILE A 300 -23.78 0.40 8.19
N VAL A 301 -22.85 0.28 9.14
CA VAL A 301 -22.18 1.44 9.74
C VAL A 301 -21.34 2.19 8.69
N SER A 302 -20.61 1.48 7.82
CA SER A 302 -19.79 2.14 6.79
C SER A 302 -20.62 2.92 5.77
N TYR A 303 -21.82 2.46 5.44
CA TYR A 303 -22.74 3.17 4.56
C TYR A 303 -23.46 4.32 5.27
N LEU A 304 -24.07 4.06 6.44
CA LEU A 304 -24.88 5.05 7.15
C LEU A 304 -24.08 6.25 7.64
N ALA A 305 -22.81 6.05 8.03
CA ALA A 305 -21.94 7.14 8.49
C ALA A 305 -21.71 8.22 7.41
N PHE A 306 -21.86 7.87 6.13
CA PHE A 306 -21.65 8.77 4.99
C PHE A 306 -22.86 8.78 4.05
N MET A 307 -24.05 8.52 4.59
CA MET A 307 -25.31 8.52 3.84
C MET A 307 -25.53 9.81 3.04
N PRO A 308 -25.25 11.03 3.55
CA PRO A 308 -25.41 12.25 2.76
C PRO A 308 -24.57 12.25 1.47
N PHE A 309 -23.35 11.71 1.52
CA PHE A 309 -22.51 11.58 0.33
C PHE A 309 -23.12 10.56 -0.65
N HIS A 310 -23.52 9.38 -0.16
CA HIS A 310 -24.07 8.32 -1.00
C HIS A 310 -25.38 8.68 -1.69
N LEU A 311 -26.18 9.58 -1.12
CA LEU A 311 -27.41 10.06 -1.73
C LEU A 311 -27.18 11.05 -2.88
N ASN A 312 -26.02 11.71 -2.92
CA ASN A 312 -25.69 12.72 -3.93
C ASN A 312 -24.62 12.27 -4.94
N TYR A 313 -23.95 11.15 -4.69
CA TYR A 313 -22.89 10.63 -5.54
C TYR A 313 -23.44 9.69 -6.61
N GLU A 314 -23.15 9.99 -7.87
CA GLU A 314 -23.51 9.15 -9.02
C GLU A 314 -22.33 8.27 -9.43
N ASN A 315 -22.54 6.96 -9.49
CA ASN A 315 -21.52 6.01 -9.92
C ASN A 315 -21.70 5.61 -11.39
N PHE A 316 -20.80 6.05 -12.26
CA PHE A 316 -20.84 5.73 -13.69
C PHE A 316 -20.22 4.37 -14.04
N TYR A 317 -19.40 3.78 -13.16
CA TYR A 317 -18.65 2.56 -13.44
C TYR A 317 -18.86 1.52 -12.33
N SER A 318 -19.58 0.44 -12.65
CA SER A 318 -19.95 -0.58 -11.66
C SER A 318 -19.76 -2.03 -12.11
N SER A 319 -19.47 -2.26 -13.38
CA SER A 319 -19.32 -3.62 -13.93
C SER A 319 -17.87 -4.00 -14.15
N LEU A 320 -17.58 -5.30 -14.04
CA LEU A 320 -16.27 -5.89 -14.35
C LEU A 320 -16.21 -6.39 -15.81
N GLN A 321 -15.01 -6.42 -16.37
CA GLN A 321 -14.69 -7.02 -17.67
C GLN A 321 -13.42 -7.87 -17.55
N VAL A 322 -13.26 -8.86 -18.44
CA VAL A 322 -12.04 -9.66 -18.50
C VAL A 322 -10.88 -8.81 -19.01
N THR A 323 -9.70 -8.98 -18.43
CA THR A 323 -8.50 -8.30 -18.93
C THR A 323 -8.02 -8.90 -20.25
N THR A 324 -7.66 -8.03 -21.17
CA THR A 324 -7.01 -8.35 -22.45
C THR A 324 -5.51 -8.62 -22.28
N ASN A 325 -4.91 -8.03 -21.23
CA ASN A 325 -3.46 -7.98 -21.03
C ASN A 325 -3.06 -8.65 -19.73
N LYS A 326 -1.84 -9.20 -19.72
CA LYS A 326 -1.26 -9.93 -18.58
C LYS A 326 0.11 -9.37 -18.27
N THR A 327 0.45 -9.29 -16.99
CA THR A 327 1.78 -8.85 -16.57
C THR A 327 2.80 -9.95 -16.83
N GLU A 328 3.92 -9.59 -17.45
CA GLU A 328 5.02 -10.53 -17.62
C GLU A 328 5.70 -10.86 -16.29
N LEU A 329 6.27 -12.06 -16.19
CA LEU A 329 6.91 -12.49 -14.95
C LEU A 329 8.07 -11.57 -14.55
N ASN A 330 8.87 -11.11 -15.51
CA ASN A 330 9.99 -10.21 -15.24
C ASN A 330 9.50 -8.87 -14.69
N GLN A 331 8.42 -8.31 -15.23
CA GLN A 331 7.80 -7.08 -14.74
C GLN A 331 7.28 -7.26 -13.31
N ALA A 332 6.56 -8.36 -13.04
CA ALA A 332 6.06 -8.65 -11.70
C ALA A 332 7.20 -8.86 -10.68
N LEU A 333 8.30 -9.50 -11.09
CA LEU A 333 9.49 -9.67 -10.25
C LEU A 333 10.24 -8.34 -10.04
N MET A 334 10.26 -7.44 -11.03
CA MET A 334 10.83 -6.12 -10.83
C MET A 334 10.01 -5.29 -9.84
N ILE A 335 8.67 -5.36 -9.92
CA ILE A 335 7.76 -4.65 -9.02
C ILE A 335 7.79 -5.25 -7.60
N PHE A 336 7.54 -6.55 -7.45
CA PHE A 336 7.31 -7.20 -6.15
C PHE A 336 8.45 -8.12 -5.68
N GLY A 337 9.58 -8.17 -6.39
CA GLY A 337 10.64 -9.16 -6.20
C GLY A 337 11.20 -9.21 -4.77
N VAL A 338 11.37 -8.06 -4.12
CA VAL A 338 11.81 -8.01 -2.71
C VAL A 338 10.84 -8.76 -1.80
N PHE A 339 9.53 -8.54 -1.96
CA PHE A 339 8.50 -9.19 -1.15
C PHE A 339 8.37 -10.68 -1.47
N ILE A 340 8.36 -11.05 -2.76
CA ILE A 340 8.30 -12.44 -3.20
C ILE A 340 9.50 -13.22 -2.64
N PHE A 341 10.70 -12.64 -2.70
CA PHE A 341 11.90 -13.25 -2.15
C PHE A 341 11.82 -13.46 -0.64
N ILE A 342 11.34 -12.48 0.13
CA ILE A 342 11.19 -12.60 1.59
C ILE A 342 10.20 -13.72 1.96
N ILE A 343 9.10 -13.84 1.22
CA ILE A 343 8.12 -14.92 1.42
C ILE A 343 8.75 -16.29 1.09
N GLY A 344 9.47 -16.39 -0.02
CA GLY A 344 10.22 -17.58 -0.40
C GLY A 344 11.29 -17.95 0.63
N ALA A 345 12.04 -16.97 1.13
CA ALA A 345 13.03 -17.12 2.19
C ALA A 345 12.40 -17.65 3.49
N TYR A 346 11.27 -17.10 3.89
CA TYR A 346 10.51 -17.57 5.06
C TYR A 346 10.09 -19.03 4.87
N PHE A 347 9.49 -19.37 3.73
CA PHE A 347 9.08 -20.74 3.44
C PHE A 347 10.28 -21.70 3.43
N PHE A 348 11.39 -21.31 2.82
CA PHE A 348 12.62 -22.10 2.77
C PHE A 348 13.17 -22.39 4.17
N ILE A 349 13.36 -21.35 4.99
CA ILE A 349 13.91 -21.44 6.35
C ILE A 349 13.02 -22.28 7.27
N TYR A 350 11.70 -22.15 7.13
CA TYR A 350 10.72 -22.83 8.00
C TYR A 350 10.08 -24.06 7.37
N SER A 351 10.52 -24.48 6.19
CA SER A 351 10.00 -25.64 5.44
C SER A 351 9.92 -26.89 6.32
N LYS A 352 10.93 -27.11 7.17
CA LYS A 352 10.99 -28.25 8.10
C LYS A 352 9.92 -28.28 9.20
N LYS A 353 9.30 -27.15 9.48
CA LYS A 353 8.22 -27.01 10.48
C LYS A 353 6.84 -26.94 9.82
N ILE A 354 6.82 -26.54 8.55
CA ILE A 354 5.61 -26.29 7.77
C ILE A 354 5.14 -27.56 7.05
N LEU A 355 6.08 -28.34 6.50
CA LEU A 355 5.79 -29.56 5.77
C LEU A 355 5.99 -30.77 6.70
N PRO A 356 4.95 -31.56 7.04
CA PRO A 356 5.06 -32.68 7.98
C PRO A 356 6.05 -33.76 7.53
N PHE A 357 6.37 -33.82 6.24
CA PHE A 357 7.30 -34.80 5.67
C PHE A 357 8.78 -34.45 5.87
N SER A 358 9.14 -33.26 6.32
CA SER A 358 10.53 -32.79 6.34
C SER A 358 11.47 -33.42 7.39
N ASN A 359 10.92 -34.19 8.34
CA ASN A 359 11.68 -34.85 9.41
C ASN A 359 12.23 -36.23 9.04
N ILE A 360 12.05 -36.68 7.80
CA ILE A 360 12.66 -37.94 7.34
C ILE A 360 14.13 -37.67 7.06
N LYS A 361 15.01 -38.26 7.87
CA LYS A 361 16.48 -38.23 7.72
C LYS A 361 16.86 -38.48 6.26
N VAL A 362 17.81 -37.71 5.77
CA VAL A 362 18.40 -37.78 4.43
C VAL A 362 19.02 -39.17 4.23
N LEU A 363 18.26 -40.14 3.71
CA LEU A 363 18.70 -41.24 2.82
C LEU A 363 17.51 -42.13 2.39
N SER A 364 16.72 -41.65 1.45
CA SER A 364 16.16 -42.42 0.33
C SER A 364 15.12 -41.51 -0.33
N ILE A 365 15.31 -41.24 -1.61
CA ILE A 365 14.26 -40.63 -2.41
C ILE A 365 13.20 -41.72 -2.53
N THR A 366 12.22 -41.72 -1.63
CA THR A 366 11.05 -42.58 -1.76
C THR A 366 10.37 -42.21 -3.07
N ILE A 367 9.97 -43.20 -3.87
CA ILE A 367 9.32 -43.02 -5.19
C ILE A 367 8.22 -41.95 -5.14
N TRP A 368 7.45 -41.89 -4.05
CA TRP A 368 6.41 -40.88 -3.83
C TRP A 368 6.93 -39.43 -3.74
N ARG A 369 8.13 -39.17 -3.20
CA ARG A 369 8.72 -37.83 -3.17
C ARG A 369 9.27 -37.41 -4.52
N ALA A 370 9.93 -38.33 -5.23
CA ALA A 370 10.31 -38.09 -6.62
C ALA A 370 9.06 -37.80 -7.44
N LEU A 371 8.00 -38.60 -7.30
CA LEU A 371 6.72 -38.38 -7.97
C LEU A 371 6.08 -37.05 -7.58
N PHE A 372 6.09 -36.61 -6.32
CA PHE A 372 5.55 -35.28 -5.94
C PHE A 372 6.40 -34.11 -6.44
N ILE A 373 7.72 -34.24 -6.45
CA ILE A 373 8.62 -33.21 -6.99
C ILE A 373 8.50 -33.18 -8.52
N ILE A 374 8.43 -34.33 -9.18
CA ILE A 374 8.23 -34.46 -10.62
C ILE A 374 6.83 -33.97 -10.99
N LEU A 375 5.78 -34.36 -10.29
CA LEU A 375 4.42 -33.88 -10.51
C LEU A 375 4.30 -32.38 -10.22
N GLY A 376 4.96 -31.88 -9.17
CA GLY A 376 5.07 -30.46 -8.87
C GLY A 376 5.83 -29.70 -9.96
N ALA A 377 6.95 -30.24 -10.44
CA ALA A 377 7.73 -29.67 -11.54
C ALA A 377 7.03 -29.80 -12.90
N MET A 378 6.21 -30.83 -13.10
CA MET A 378 5.37 -31.04 -14.28
C MET A 378 4.13 -30.15 -14.24
N ILE A 379 3.54 -29.91 -13.06
CA ILE A 379 2.48 -28.91 -12.88
C ILE A 379 3.07 -27.53 -13.09
N VAL A 380 4.19 -27.19 -12.46
CA VAL A 380 4.90 -25.92 -12.70
C VAL A 380 5.33 -25.80 -14.16
N GLY A 381 5.81 -26.87 -14.79
CA GLY A 381 6.16 -26.92 -16.21
C GLY A 381 4.95 -26.73 -17.12
N TYR A 382 3.87 -27.46 -16.90
CA TYR A 382 2.59 -27.36 -17.61
C TYR A 382 1.93 -25.99 -17.41
N LEU A 383 2.10 -25.41 -16.22
CA LEU A 383 1.71 -24.05 -15.93
C LEU A 383 2.58 -23.08 -16.77
N VAL A 384 3.90 -23.22 -16.76
CA VAL A 384 4.84 -22.32 -17.45
C VAL A 384 4.83 -22.46 -18.99
N SER A 385 4.44 -23.61 -19.56
CA SER A 385 4.48 -23.87 -21.01
C SER A 385 3.16 -24.32 -21.65
N GLY A 386 2.13 -24.62 -20.87
CA GLY A 386 0.87 -25.19 -21.36
C GLY A 386 -0.25 -24.17 -21.64
N PRO A 387 -1.47 -24.65 -21.97
CA PRO A 387 -2.63 -23.81 -22.32
C PRO A 387 -3.02 -22.83 -21.21
N ALA A 388 -2.77 -23.21 -19.94
CA ALA A 388 -3.01 -22.37 -18.78
C ALA A 388 -2.26 -21.03 -18.85
N LYS A 389 -1.06 -20.99 -19.45
CA LYS A 389 -0.32 -19.74 -19.66
C LYS A 389 -1.06 -18.77 -20.58
N GLN A 390 -1.70 -19.27 -21.64
CA GLN A 390 -2.46 -18.44 -22.58
C GLN A 390 -3.71 -17.82 -21.94
N PHE A 391 -4.30 -18.50 -20.95
CA PHE A 391 -5.51 -18.01 -20.26
C PHE A 391 -5.20 -17.17 -19.01
N LEU A 392 -4.26 -17.61 -18.16
CA LEU A 392 -3.98 -17.01 -16.85
C LEU A 392 -2.83 -16.01 -16.87
N GLY A 393 -1.79 -16.24 -17.67
CA GLY A 393 -0.54 -15.46 -17.63
C GLY A 393 0.40 -15.87 -16.48
N ASN A 394 1.72 -15.73 -16.69
CA ASN A 394 2.73 -16.20 -15.75
C ASN A 394 2.60 -15.60 -14.34
N THR A 395 2.24 -14.31 -14.25
CA THR A 395 2.11 -13.58 -12.99
C THR A 395 0.95 -14.11 -12.15
N ALA A 396 -0.22 -14.32 -12.74
CA ALA A 396 -1.36 -14.92 -12.05
C ALA A 396 -1.01 -16.31 -11.50
N MET A 397 -0.21 -17.07 -12.25
CA MET A 397 0.13 -18.44 -11.88
C MET A 397 1.10 -18.48 -10.70
N LEU A 398 2.11 -17.61 -10.71
CA LEU A 398 2.98 -17.39 -9.53
C LEU A 398 2.15 -16.92 -8.33
N ALA A 399 1.27 -15.95 -8.51
CA ALA A 399 0.40 -15.45 -7.45
C ALA A 399 -0.50 -16.56 -6.88
N GLY A 400 -1.09 -17.40 -7.74
CA GLY A 400 -1.92 -18.54 -7.35
C GLY A 400 -1.15 -19.58 -6.52
N LEU A 401 0.09 -19.88 -6.88
CA LEU A 401 0.97 -20.76 -6.08
C LEU A 401 1.26 -20.16 -4.70
N ILE A 402 1.57 -18.86 -4.64
CA ILE A 402 1.83 -18.16 -3.39
C ILE A 402 0.56 -18.11 -2.51
N ILE A 403 -0.61 -17.86 -3.10
CA ILE A 403 -1.92 -17.91 -2.42
C ILE A 403 -2.14 -19.28 -1.80
N ALA A 404 -1.89 -20.37 -2.54
CA ALA A 404 -2.07 -21.72 -2.01
C ALA A 404 -1.16 -22.00 -0.81
N VAL A 405 0.11 -21.60 -0.88
CA VAL A 405 1.06 -21.74 0.23
C VAL A 405 0.64 -20.90 1.44
N LEU A 406 0.31 -19.62 1.22
CA LEU A 406 -0.13 -18.71 2.29
C LEU A 406 -1.45 -19.18 2.92
N GLY A 407 -2.40 -19.66 2.13
CA GLY A 407 -3.68 -20.21 2.59
C GLY A 407 -3.47 -21.43 3.48
N TYR A 408 -2.62 -22.38 3.06
CA TYR A 408 -2.22 -23.51 3.90
C TYR A 408 -1.57 -23.04 5.21
N LEU A 409 -0.69 -22.04 5.16
CA LEU A 409 -0.05 -21.48 6.35
C LEU A 409 -1.08 -20.84 7.30
N VAL A 410 -2.04 -20.08 6.80
CA VAL A 410 -3.14 -19.51 7.62
C VAL A 410 -3.93 -20.63 8.29
N ILE A 411 -4.36 -21.64 7.53
CA ILE A 411 -5.14 -22.78 8.06
C ILE A 411 -4.36 -23.57 9.12
N SER A 412 -3.07 -23.82 8.89
CA SER A 412 -2.20 -24.53 9.85
C SER A 412 -2.10 -23.82 11.21
N ARG A 413 -2.25 -22.50 11.22
CA ARG A 413 -2.19 -21.67 12.43
C ARG A 413 -3.52 -21.59 13.13
N LEU A 414 -4.63 -21.67 12.38
CA LEU A 414 -5.97 -21.81 12.94
C LEU A 414 -6.11 -23.10 13.74
N GLN A 415 -5.46 -24.18 13.35
CA GLN A 415 -5.48 -25.45 14.11
C GLN A 415 -4.81 -25.34 15.49
N ARG A 416 -4.05 -24.27 15.75
CA ARG A 416 -3.32 -24.04 17.00
C ARG A 416 -3.82 -22.74 17.63
N PHE A 417 -4.84 -22.83 18.48
CA PHE A 417 -5.53 -21.68 19.10
C PHE A 417 -4.72 -20.97 20.21
N ASP A 418 -3.48 -20.59 19.92
CA ASP A 418 -2.57 -19.85 20.80
C ASP A 418 -2.63 -18.33 20.49
N TYR A 419 -2.39 -17.52 21.52
CA TYR A 419 -2.34 -16.06 21.44
C TYR A 419 -1.37 -15.55 20.37
N LYS A 420 -0.18 -16.14 20.29
CA LYS A 420 0.85 -15.74 19.30
C LYS A 420 0.41 -15.99 17.86
N ASN A 421 -0.38 -17.05 17.63
CA ASN A 421 -0.85 -17.40 16.31
C ASN A 421 -1.87 -16.40 15.75
N LYS A 422 -2.51 -15.57 16.59
CA LYS A 422 -3.39 -14.49 16.12
C LYS A 422 -2.65 -13.46 15.28
N TYR A 423 -1.52 -12.98 15.78
CA TYR A 423 -0.67 -12.00 15.09
C TYR A 423 -0.07 -12.60 13.82
N HIS A 424 0.39 -13.84 13.89
CA HIS A 424 0.96 -14.54 12.74
C HIS A 424 -0.10 -14.80 11.66
N ALA A 425 -1.30 -15.27 12.02
CA ALA A 425 -2.39 -15.50 11.08
C ALA A 425 -2.88 -14.20 10.44
N PHE A 426 -2.97 -13.11 11.20
CA PHE A 426 -3.30 -11.80 10.65
C PHE A 426 -2.24 -11.33 9.64
N SER A 427 -0.95 -11.44 9.97
CA SER A 427 0.12 -11.05 9.04
C SER A 427 0.11 -11.90 7.76
N LEU A 428 -0.16 -13.20 7.85
CA LEU A 428 -0.31 -14.07 6.68
C LEU A 428 -1.57 -13.75 5.87
N LEU A 429 -2.66 -13.34 6.52
CA LEU A 429 -3.89 -12.89 5.87
C LEU A 429 -3.65 -11.63 5.02
N LEU A 430 -2.83 -10.68 5.50
CA LEU A 430 -2.44 -9.50 4.71
C LEU A 430 -1.73 -9.91 3.41
N LEU A 431 -0.77 -10.83 3.51
CA LEU A 431 -0.05 -11.36 2.35
C LEU A 431 -0.98 -12.13 1.40
N LEU A 432 -1.89 -12.94 1.95
CA LEU A 432 -2.86 -13.69 1.17
C LEU A 432 -3.75 -12.76 0.35
N ILE A 433 -4.25 -11.68 0.95
CA ILE A 433 -5.05 -10.68 0.25
C ILE A 433 -4.21 -9.92 -0.78
N ALA A 434 -2.98 -9.55 -0.46
CA ALA A 434 -2.11 -8.88 -1.44
C ALA A 434 -1.91 -9.71 -2.71
N PHE A 435 -1.64 -11.01 -2.60
CA PHE A 435 -1.52 -11.87 -3.78
C PHE A 435 -2.86 -12.18 -4.43
N THR A 436 -3.97 -12.22 -3.68
CA THR A 436 -5.32 -12.34 -4.25
C THR A 436 -5.65 -11.12 -5.11
N ILE A 437 -5.21 -9.93 -4.71
CA ILE A 437 -5.33 -8.71 -5.51
C ILE A 437 -4.49 -8.84 -6.79
N ILE A 438 -3.20 -9.20 -6.67
CA ILE A 438 -2.31 -9.40 -7.83
C ILE A 438 -2.88 -10.44 -8.79
N PHE A 439 -3.46 -11.53 -8.27
CA PHE A 439 -4.15 -12.53 -9.07
C PHE A 439 -5.42 -11.96 -9.74
N GLY A 440 -6.22 -11.18 -9.02
CA GLY A 440 -7.48 -10.63 -9.49
C GLY A 440 -7.31 -9.66 -10.67
N VAL A 441 -6.30 -8.78 -10.63
CA VAL A 441 -6.04 -7.82 -11.72
C VAL A 441 -5.54 -8.48 -13.00
N GLU A 442 -5.01 -9.69 -12.91
CA GLU A 442 -4.66 -10.52 -14.06
C GLU A 442 -5.88 -11.19 -14.68
N LEU A 443 -7.05 -11.19 -14.03
CA LEU A 443 -8.27 -11.81 -14.56
C LEU A 443 -9.29 -10.77 -15.01
N VAL A 444 -9.53 -9.75 -14.18
CA VAL A 444 -10.62 -8.80 -14.35
C VAL A 444 -10.17 -7.37 -14.14
N ARG A 445 -10.86 -6.45 -14.81
CA ARG A 445 -10.70 -5.01 -14.73
C ARG A 445 -12.06 -4.31 -14.62
N ILE A 446 -12.06 -3.06 -14.18
CA ILE A 446 -13.29 -2.27 -14.15
C ILE A 446 -13.65 -1.81 -15.57
N LYS A 447 -14.93 -1.96 -15.96
CA LYS A 447 -15.43 -1.45 -17.24
C LYS A 447 -15.33 0.08 -17.27
N GLY A 448 -14.81 0.63 -18.36
CA GLY A 448 -14.58 2.07 -18.50
C GLY A 448 -13.20 2.53 -18.02
N ASP A 449 -12.36 1.61 -17.55
CA ASP A 449 -10.93 1.85 -17.34
C ASP A 449 -10.19 1.99 -18.70
N ILE A 450 -9.03 2.65 -18.67
CA ILE A 450 -8.12 2.75 -19.82
C ILE A 450 -7.39 1.42 -19.92
N ASP A 451 -7.95 0.51 -20.71
CA ASP A 451 -7.61 -0.90 -20.67
C ASP A 451 -7.72 -1.43 -19.22
N ARG A 452 -6.61 -1.73 -18.53
CA ARG A 452 -6.56 -2.06 -17.10
C ARG A 452 -5.66 -1.13 -16.28
N MET A 453 -5.33 0.06 -16.81
CA MET A 453 -4.35 0.97 -16.23
C MET A 453 -4.67 1.36 -14.78
N ASN A 454 -5.88 1.85 -14.50
CA ASN A 454 -6.25 2.23 -13.14
C ASN A 454 -6.49 1.01 -12.25
N THR A 455 -7.00 -0.08 -12.82
CA THR A 455 -7.15 -1.35 -12.12
C THR A 455 -5.80 -1.78 -11.57
N VAL A 456 -4.76 -1.91 -12.40
CA VAL A 456 -3.42 -2.27 -11.93
C VAL A 456 -2.90 -1.24 -10.94
N PHE A 457 -2.99 0.06 -11.25
CA PHE A 457 -2.51 1.13 -10.37
C PHE A 457 -3.07 1.05 -8.95
N LYS A 458 -4.39 1.19 -8.80
CA LYS A 458 -5.03 1.35 -7.49
C LYS A 458 -4.86 0.07 -6.67
N PHE A 459 -5.00 -1.09 -7.30
CA PHE A 459 -4.89 -2.37 -6.62
C PHE A 459 -3.44 -2.79 -6.32
N TYR A 460 -2.46 -2.50 -7.17
CA TYR A 460 -1.04 -2.75 -6.85
C TYR A 460 -0.56 -1.86 -5.71
N LEU A 461 -1.02 -0.62 -5.61
CA LEU A 461 -0.70 0.23 -4.47
C LEU A 461 -1.23 -0.35 -3.16
N GLN A 462 -2.48 -0.86 -3.15
CA GLN A 462 -3.04 -1.58 -2.00
C GLN A 462 -2.22 -2.84 -1.67
N ALA A 463 -1.89 -3.64 -2.69
CA ALA A 463 -1.08 -4.85 -2.51
C ALA A 463 0.30 -4.52 -1.91
N TRP A 464 0.94 -3.44 -2.36
CA TRP A 464 2.23 -2.98 -1.82
C TRP A 464 2.17 -2.69 -0.33
N VAL A 465 1.15 -1.96 0.14
CA VAL A 465 0.98 -1.65 1.57
C VAL A 465 0.83 -2.93 2.39
N LEU A 466 0.01 -3.87 1.92
CA LEU A 466 -0.22 -5.16 2.59
C LEU A 466 1.05 -6.04 2.60
N LEU A 467 1.77 -6.10 1.48
CA LEU A 467 3.06 -6.79 1.36
C LEU A 467 4.10 -6.17 2.28
N GLY A 468 4.17 -4.84 2.34
CA GLY A 468 5.14 -4.14 3.18
C GLY A 468 4.99 -4.49 4.66
N ILE A 469 3.76 -4.48 5.17
CA ILE A 469 3.50 -4.89 6.56
C ILE A 469 3.80 -6.37 6.77
N GLY A 470 3.23 -7.26 5.92
CA GLY A 470 3.37 -8.69 6.11
C GLY A 470 4.81 -9.19 5.96
N CYS A 471 5.54 -8.72 4.95
CA CYS A 471 6.93 -9.09 4.70
C CYS A 471 7.87 -8.49 5.74
N SER A 472 7.58 -7.32 6.30
CA SER A 472 8.40 -6.78 7.40
C SER A 472 8.41 -7.73 8.60
N TYR A 473 7.25 -8.31 8.94
CA TYR A 473 7.16 -9.31 9.99
C TYR A 473 7.88 -10.62 9.62
N LEU A 474 7.69 -11.13 8.40
CA LEU A 474 8.37 -12.35 7.94
C LEU A 474 9.90 -12.18 7.90
N PHE A 475 10.41 -11.02 7.51
CA PHE A 475 11.84 -10.71 7.50
C PHE A 475 12.49 -10.91 8.88
N TRP A 476 11.84 -10.43 9.95
CA TRP A 476 12.35 -10.65 11.31
C TRP A 476 12.18 -12.08 11.82
N LEU A 477 11.20 -12.83 11.29
CA LEU A 477 11.16 -14.28 11.52
C LEU A 477 12.34 -14.97 10.83
N CYS A 478 12.66 -14.63 9.59
CA CYS A 478 13.83 -15.15 8.89
C CYS A 478 15.12 -14.91 9.70
N LEU A 479 15.32 -13.70 10.24
CA LEU A 479 16.46 -13.40 11.13
C LEU A 479 16.54 -14.34 12.34
N LYS A 480 15.40 -14.64 12.97
CA LYS A 480 15.35 -15.60 14.09
C LYS A 480 15.63 -17.04 13.65
N GLY A 481 15.22 -17.39 12.43
CA GLY A 481 15.48 -18.69 11.82
C GLY A 481 16.96 -18.95 11.54
N ILE A 482 17.79 -17.91 11.39
CA ILE A 482 19.25 -18.05 11.23
C ILE A 482 19.86 -18.79 12.42
N LYS A 483 19.46 -18.42 13.65
CA LYS A 483 19.99 -19.03 14.89
C LYS A 483 19.70 -20.53 15.00
N GLN A 484 18.73 -21.04 14.23
CA GLN A 484 18.28 -22.42 14.32
C GLN A 484 18.93 -23.34 13.27
N ASN A 485 19.50 -22.83 12.16
CA ASN A 485 19.87 -23.66 11.00
C ASN A 485 21.00 -23.06 10.10
N GLY A 486 22.19 -22.86 10.66
CA GLY A 486 23.48 -22.83 9.91
C GLY A 486 23.71 -21.74 8.84
N LYS A 487 24.77 -21.94 8.01
CA LYS A 487 25.29 -20.98 7.01
C LYS A 487 24.30 -20.67 5.86
N THR A 488 23.47 -21.62 5.45
CA THR A 488 22.51 -21.43 4.34
C THR A 488 21.41 -20.42 4.68
N ASN A 489 20.87 -20.47 5.91
CA ASN A 489 19.89 -19.47 6.36
C ASN A 489 20.49 -18.08 6.44
N MET A 490 21.78 -17.99 6.81
CA MET A 490 22.51 -16.71 6.79
C MET A 490 22.63 -16.16 5.37
N PHE A 491 22.99 -16.99 4.39
CA PHE A 491 23.07 -16.56 2.99
C PHE A 491 21.74 -16.01 2.47
N VAL A 492 20.64 -16.75 2.67
CA VAL A 492 19.29 -16.32 2.26
C VAL A 492 18.88 -15.00 2.93
N PHE A 493 19.23 -14.82 4.21
CA PHE A 493 18.97 -13.58 4.91
C PHE A 493 19.81 -12.41 4.37
N ILE A 494 21.11 -12.64 4.10
CA ILE A 494 21.99 -11.63 3.48
C ILE A 494 21.45 -11.22 2.11
N THR A 495 20.97 -12.17 1.29
CA THR A 495 20.32 -11.85 0.01
C THR A 495 19.07 -11.01 0.20
N SER A 496 18.27 -11.27 1.25
CA SER A 496 17.11 -10.43 1.59
C SER A 496 17.55 -8.99 1.90
N CYS A 497 18.59 -8.82 2.72
CA CYS A 497 19.16 -7.51 3.02
C CYS A 497 19.69 -6.80 1.76
N PHE A 498 20.37 -7.53 0.88
CA PHE A 498 20.87 -7.00 -0.38
C PHE A 498 19.72 -6.50 -1.27
N LEU A 499 18.65 -7.27 -1.45
CA LEU A 499 17.49 -6.86 -2.24
C LEU A 499 16.76 -5.65 -1.65
N ILE A 500 16.70 -5.54 -0.31
CA ILE A 500 16.17 -4.35 0.36
C ILE A 500 17.04 -3.12 0.04
N ILE A 501 18.36 -3.26 0.07
CA ILE A 501 19.29 -2.18 -0.32
C ILE A 501 19.05 -1.78 -1.78
N CYS A 502 18.86 -2.74 -2.70
CA CYS A 502 18.51 -2.46 -4.10
C CYS A 502 17.21 -1.66 -4.22
N GLY A 503 16.16 -2.00 -3.48
CA GLY A 503 14.90 -1.25 -3.49
C GLY A 503 15.00 0.15 -2.86
N LEU A 504 15.97 0.37 -1.96
CA LEU A 504 16.25 1.68 -1.36
C LEU A 504 17.09 2.62 -2.25
N ILE A 505 17.56 2.15 -3.42
CA ILE A 505 18.22 3.00 -4.41
C ILE A 505 17.23 4.02 -4.96
N TYR A 506 15.98 3.61 -5.26
CA TYR A 506 15.00 4.49 -5.87
C TYR A 506 14.78 5.78 -5.06
N PRO A 507 14.46 5.75 -3.75
CA PRO A 507 14.26 6.98 -2.99
C PRO A 507 15.37 8.01 -3.07
N VAL A 508 16.62 7.54 -3.07
CA VAL A 508 17.79 8.42 -3.05
C VAL A 508 17.93 9.14 -4.39
N PHE A 509 17.94 8.40 -5.50
CA PHE A 509 18.14 8.97 -6.82
C PHE A 509 16.88 9.67 -7.36
N ALA A 510 15.70 9.10 -7.12
CA ALA A 510 14.43 9.68 -7.53
C ALA A 510 14.17 11.04 -6.86
N THR A 511 14.49 11.19 -5.57
CA THR A 511 14.28 12.47 -4.88
C THR A 511 15.10 13.58 -5.52
N HIS A 512 16.36 13.31 -5.84
CA HIS A 512 17.22 14.28 -6.52
C HIS A 512 16.69 14.60 -7.92
N ALA A 513 16.42 13.57 -8.74
CA ALA A 513 15.87 13.75 -10.09
C ALA A 513 14.54 14.52 -10.09
N ARG A 514 13.67 14.27 -9.11
CA ARG A 514 12.39 14.99 -8.98
C ARG A 514 12.57 16.45 -8.58
N ILE A 515 13.55 16.75 -7.72
CA ILE A 515 13.86 18.14 -7.32
C ILE A 515 14.38 18.94 -8.52
N GLU A 516 15.14 18.31 -9.42
CA GLU A 516 15.63 18.95 -10.64
C GLU A 516 14.55 19.12 -11.71
N ASP A 517 13.56 18.23 -11.74
CA ASP A 517 12.42 18.24 -12.67
C ASP A 517 11.41 19.34 -12.32
N ARG A 518 11.77 20.58 -12.68
CA ARG A 518 11.03 21.83 -12.41
C ARG A 518 10.83 22.64 -13.67
N PHE A 519 9.82 23.51 -13.61
CA PHE A 519 9.58 24.48 -14.66
C PHE A 519 10.74 25.48 -14.78
N ILE A 520 11.15 26.01 -13.62
CA ILE A 520 12.30 26.90 -13.44
C ILE A 520 12.91 26.67 -12.06
N GLN A 521 14.19 26.99 -11.90
CA GLN A 521 14.84 26.94 -10.60
C GLN A 521 14.55 28.20 -9.80
N THR A 522 13.82 28.06 -8.69
CA THR A 522 13.49 29.15 -7.75
C THR A 522 14.17 28.96 -6.40
N LYS A 523 14.24 30.02 -5.59
CA LYS A 523 14.58 29.89 -4.16
C LYS A 523 13.60 28.93 -3.45
N PRO A 524 14.04 28.24 -2.38
CA PRO A 524 13.17 27.35 -1.61
C PRO A 524 11.93 28.10 -1.07
N THR A 525 10.75 27.54 -1.31
CA THR A 525 9.46 28.12 -0.91
C THR A 525 8.43 27.01 -0.85
N LEU A 526 7.33 27.21 -0.11
CA LEU A 526 6.18 26.32 -0.14
C LEU A 526 5.04 26.87 -1.01
N ASP A 527 5.14 28.09 -1.52
CA ASP A 527 4.12 28.64 -2.41
C ASP A 527 4.21 28.01 -3.80
N GLY A 528 3.26 27.12 -4.08
CA GLY A 528 3.28 26.25 -5.25
C GLY A 528 3.04 26.93 -6.60
N LYS A 529 2.68 28.22 -6.63
CA LYS A 529 2.56 29.02 -7.86
C LYS A 529 3.76 29.91 -8.15
N THR A 530 4.79 29.91 -7.30
CA THR A 530 5.97 30.81 -7.43
C THR A 530 6.60 30.77 -8.83
N TYR A 531 6.64 29.57 -9.43
CA TYR A 531 7.21 29.37 -10.76
C TYR A 531 6.52 30.23 -11.84
N MET A 532 5.21 30.50 -11.73
CA MET A 532 4.42 31.21 -12.75
C MET A 532 4.94 32.64 -13.00
N SER A 533 5.52 33.29 -11.99
CA SER A 533 6.01 34.67 -12.07
C SER A 533 7.19 34.88 -13.04
N GLN A 534 7.83 33.80 -13.49
CA GLN A 534 9.05 33.84 -14.32
C GLN A 534 9.06 32.74 -15.40
N SER A 535 7.96 31.99 -15.53
CA SER A 535 7.90 30.82 -16.40
C SER A 535 7.21 31.12 -17.72
N THR A 536 7.79 30.58 -18.78
CA THR A 536 7.23 30.58 -20.13
C THR A 536 6.92 29.15 -20.54
N TYR A 537 5.67 28.86 -20.90
CA TYR A 537 5.27 27.59 -21.48
C TYR A 537 5.27 27.67 -23.01
N MET A 538 5.84 26.66 -23.66
CA MET A 538 5.81 26.53 -25.12
C MET A 538 4.72 25.53 -25.50
N ASP A 539 3.66 26.00 -26.14
CA ASP A 539 2.62 25.15 -26.71
C ASP A 539 2.74 25.10 -28.26
N VAL A 540 1.83 24.37 -28.91
CA VAL A 540 1.83 24.24 -30.39
C VAL A 540 1.53 25.57 -31.10
N LYS A 541 0.92 26.54 -30.41
CA LYS A 541 0.53 27.85 -30.93
C LYS A 541 1.55 28.95 -30.62
N GLY A 542 2.51 28.70 -29.73
CA GLY A 542 3.63 29.58 -29.45
C GLY A 542 3.96 29.68 -27.96
N GLU A 543 4.53 30.83 -27.62
CA GLU A 543 4.97 31.15 -26.27
C GLU A 543 3.80 31.65 -25.39
N ILE A 544 3.60 31.03 -24.23
CA ILE A 544 2.62 31.41 -23.21
C ILE A 544 3.37 31.86 -21.95
N ASP A 545 3.33 33.16 -21.68
CA ASP A 545 3.92 33.76 -20.47
C ASP A 545 2.97 33.61 -19.27
N LEU A 546 3.33 32.74 -18.32
CA LEU A 546 2.50 32.38 -17.18
C LEU A 546 2.33 33.52 -16.15
N ARG A 547 3.04 34.65 -16.32
CA ARG A 547 2.86 35.85 -15.49
C ARG A 547 1.46 36.43 -15.64
N PHE A 548 0.85 36.31 -16.82
CA PHE A 548 -0.50 36.80 -17.05
C PHE A 548 -1.54 35.92 -16.33
N ASP A 549 -1.34 34.60 -16.33
CA ASP A 549 -2.15 33.66 -15.55
C ASP A 549 -2.07 33.92 -14.04
N ASP A 550 -0.86 34.14 -13.49
CA ASP A 550 -0.71 34.47 -12.06
C ASP A 550 -1.45 35.77 -11.70
N LYS A 551 -1.34 36.82 -12.53
CA LYS A 551 -2.10 38.07 -12.35
C LYS A 551 -3.61 37.82 -12.38
N ALA A 552 -4.10 37.02 -13.31
CA ALA A 552 -5.51 36.67 -13.42
C ALA A 552 -6.00 35.89 -12.19
N ILE A 553 -5.24 34.89 -11.73
CA ILE A 553 -5.54 34.12 -10.52
C ILE A 553 -5.58 35.03 -9.28
N ASN A 554 -4.60 35.93 -9.13
CA ASN A 554 -4.57 36.88 -8.02
C ASN A 554 -5.75 37.85 -8.06
N TRP A 555 -6.11 38.35 -9.24
CA TRP A 555 -7.30 39.17 -9.40
C TRP A 555 -8.57 38.40 -9.01
N MET A 556 -8.74 37.16 -9.48
CA MET A 556 -9.90 36.33 -9.14
C MET A 556 -9.99 36.06 -7.63
N ASN A 557 -8.88 35.75 -6.97
CA ASN A 557 -8.84 35.51 -5.53
C ASN A 557 -9.19 36.76 -4.70
N ASN A 558 -8.83 37.95 -5.18
CA ASN A 558 -9.10 39.20 -4.47
C ASN A 558 -10.51 39.77 -4.72
N ASN A 559 -11.13 39.45 -5.87
CA ASN A 559 -12.37 40.08 -6.30
C ASN A 559 -13.59 39.15 -6.25
N LEU A 560 -13.41 37.83 -6.41
CA LEU A 560 -14.52 36.88 -6.35
C LEU A 560 -14.76 36.45 -4.90
N ARG A 561 -15.98 36.69 -4.40
CA ARG A 561 -16.43 36.19 -3.09
C ARG A 561 -17.05 34.81 -3.27
N GLY A 562 -16.86 33.92 -2.28
CA GLY A 562 -17.42 32.56 -2.30
C GLY A 562 -18.95 32.56 -2.38
N THR A 563 -19.50 31.42 -2.81
CA THR A 563 -20.93 31.16 -2.97
C THR A 563 -21.58 30.62 -1.71
#